data_AF-A0A960P873-F1
#
_entry.id   AF-A0A960P873-F1
#
_cell.length_a   1.000
_cell.length_b   1.000
_cell.length_c   1.000
_cell.angle_alpha   90.00
_cell.angle_beta   90.00
_cell.angle_gamma   90.00
#
_symmetry.space_group_name_H-M   'P 1'
#
loop_
_entity.id
_entity.type
_entity.pdbx_description
1 polymer ?
#
loop_
_entity_poly.entity_id
_entity_poly.type
_entity_poly.pdbx_seq_one_letter_code
_entity_poly.pdbx_strand_id
1 'polypeptide(L)'
;MTSAAEAAWRLVAAADAGELDEVCRARGVRLLGLFGSAARPAEGAVPHDVDVAVSWLAAPDVLGLLDDLVRLTQFDGIDLAVIDGAGPVLRAEAMVGRPLYESEPGLYATTQMAALAERRDTQWLRDLDLEALRE
;
A
#
# COMPACT_ATOMS: atom_id res chain seq x y z
N MET A 1 -11.33 -19.94 -7.55
CA MET A 1 -10.10 -19.14 -7.42
C MET A 1 -10.54 -17.73 -7.08
N THR A 2 -9.99 -17.14 -6.03
CA THR A 2 -10.27 -15.76 -5.63
C THR A 2 -9.69 -14.81 -6.68
N SER A 3 -10.44 -13.81 -7.11
CA SER A 3 -9.92 -12.75 -7.99
C SER A 3 -9.25 -11.64 -7.18
N ALA A 4 -8.41 -10.81 -7.81
CA ALA A 4 -7.82 -9.65 -7.14
C ALA A 4 -8.87 -8.67 -6.58
N ALA A 5 -9.96 -8.43 -7.31
CA ALA A 5 -11.06 -7.60 -6.85
C ALA A 5 -11.75 -8.20 -5.61
N GLU A 6 -11.96 -9.51 -5.58
CA GLU A 6 -12.56 -10.19 -4.44
C GLU A 6 -11.60 -10.20 -3.23
N ALA A 7 -10.30 -10.38 -3.46
CA ALA A 7 -9.27 -10.30 -2.43
C ALA A 7 -9.18 -8.89 -1.81
N ALA A 8 -9.19 -7.84 -2.63
CA ALA A 8 -9.22 -6.45 -2.16
C ALA A 8 -10.49 -6.14 -1.36
N TRP A 9 -11.65 -6.65 -1.80
CA TRP A 9 -12.89 -6.54 -1.04
C TRP A 9 -12.80 -7.25 0.31
N ARG A 10 -12.20 -8.45 0.38
CA ARG A 10 -11.98 -9.18 1.63
C ARG A 10 -11.05 -8.44 2.59
N LEU A 11 -9.96 -7.83 2.10
CA LEU A 11 -9.07 -7.00 2.92
C LEU A 11 -9.83 -5.81 3.52
N VAL A 12 -10.63 -5.14 2.70
CA VAL A 12 -11.48 -4.04 3.14
C VAL A 12 -12.47 -4.49 4.20
N ALA A 13 -13.16 -5.61 3.98
CA ALA A 13 -14.11 -6.15 4.94
C ALA A 13 -13.45 -6.54 6.27
N ALA A 14 -12.26 -7.15 6.21
CA ALA A 14 -11.48 -7.52 7.39
C ALA A 14 -10.96 -6.30 8.16
N ALA A 15 -10.60 -5.22 7.46
CA ALA A 15 -10.25 -3.94 8.07
C ALA A 15 -11.47 -3.33 8.78
N ASP A 16 -12.62 -3.27 8.09
CA ASP A 16 -13.85 -2.71 8.65
C ASP A 16 -14.39 -3.54 9.84
N ALA A 17 -14.09 -4.84 9.89
CA ALA A 17 -14.40 -5.75 11.00
C ALA A 17 -13.35 -5.74 12.13
N GLY A 18 -12.18 -5.11 11.93
CA GLY A 18 -11.08 -5.06 12.90
C GLY A 18 -10.21 -6.31 12.97
N GLU A 19 -10.46 -7.33 12.14
CA GLU A 19 -9.64 -8.55 12.07
C GLU A 19 -8.21 -8.23 11.61
N LEU A 20 -8.08 -7.27 10.69
CA LEU A 20 -6.79 -6.86 10.14
C LEU A 20 -5.91 -6.13 11.17
N ASP A 21 -6.52 -5.51 12.19
CA ASP A 21 -5.79 -4.83 13.24
C ASP A 21 -4.91 -5.78 14.04
N GLU A 22 -5.43 -6.98 14.37
CA GLU A 22 -4.70 -7.98 15.16
C GLU A 22 -3.48 -8.48 14.39
N VAL A 23 -3.66 -8.77 13.10
CA VAL A 23 -2.57 -9.13 12.18
C VAL A 23 -1.52 -8.03 12.14
N CYS A 24 -1.93 -6.78 11.93
CA CYS A 24 -1.02 -5.64 11.84
C CYS A 24 -0.24 -5.41 13.14
N ARG A 25 -0.91 -5.48 14.30
CA ARG A 25 -0.26 -5.32 15.61
C ARG A 25 0.74 -6.45 15.88
N ALA A 26 0.36 -7.71 15.62
CA ALA A 26 1.23 -8.87 15.84
C ALA A 26 2.52 -8.80 14.99
N ARG A 27 2.44 -8.19 13.81
CA ARG A 27 3.58 -8.02 12.88
C ARG A 27 4.35 -6.72 13.06
N GLY A 28 3.93 -5.84 13.97
CA GLY A 28 4.59 -4.54 14.16
C GLY A 28 4.42 -3.59 12.97
N VAL A 29 3.30 -3.70 12.25
CA VAL A 29 2.92 -2.76 11.19
C VAL A 29 2.58 -1.42 11.83
N ARG A 30 3.08 -0.34 11.25
CA ARG A 30 2.80 1.04 11.62
C ARG A 30 1.56 1.58 10.90
N LEU A 31 1.47 1.32 9.59
CA LEU A 31 0.27 1.60 8.79
C LEU A 31 0.18 0.62 7.62
N LEU A 32 -1.05 0.39 7.17
CA LEU A 32 -1.37 -0.42 6.01
C LEU A 32 -2.40 0.31 5.14
N GLY A 33 -2.21 0.30 3.82
CA GLY A 33 -3.13 0.90 2.85
C GLY A 33 -3.32 0.03 1.62
N LEU A 34 -4.52 0.01 1.06
CA LEU A 34 -4.83 -0.64 -0.20
C LEU A 34 -4.75 0.40 -1.32
N PHE A 35 -3.95 0.17 -2.36
CA PHE A 35 -3.82 1.08 -3.48
C PHE A 35 -3.92 0.36 -4.83
N GLY A 36 -3.52 1.05 -5.90
CA GLY A 36 -3.49 0.47 -7.23
C GLY A 36 -4.87 0.17 -7.82
N SER A 37 -4.87 -0.74 -8.79
CA SER A 37 -6.03 -1.00 -9.66
C SER A 37 -7.17 -1.72 -8.93
N ALA A 38 -6.86 -2.56 -7.94
CA ALA A 38 -7.86 -3.23 -7.13
C ALA A 38 -8.56 -2.28 -6.14
N ALA A 39 -7.88 -1.22 -5.69
CA ALA A 39 -8.50 -0.16 -4.88
C ALA A 39 -9.38 0.78 -5.70
N ARG A 40 -8.93 1.09 -6.93
CA ARG A 40 -9.55 2.09 -7.82
C ARG A 40 -9.55 1.54 -9.25
N PRO A 41 -10.50 0.65 -9.59
CA PRO A 41 -10.56 0.08 -10.91
C PRO A 41 -10.90 1.17 -11.94
N ALA A 42 -10.09 1.26 -12.99
CA ALA A 42 -10.46 2.05 -14.17
C ALA A 42 -11.67 1.40 -14.85
N GLU A 43 -12.50 2.20 -15.51
CA GLU A 43 -13.70 1.69 -16.19
C GLU A 43 -13.32 0.62 -17.22
N GLY A 44 -13.88 -0.58 -17.06
CA GLY A 44 -13.61 -1.73 -17.93
C GLY A 44 -12.29 -2.48 -17.67
N ALA A 45 -11.45 -2.04 -16.74
CA ALA A 45 -10.22 -2.75 -16.36
C ALA A 45 -10.50 -3.80 -15.27
N VAL A 46 -9.89 -4.97 -15.42
CA VAL A 46 -9.92 -6.04 -14.41
C VAL A 46 -8.57 -6.03 -13.68
N PRO A 47 -8.54 -5.83 -12.35
CA PRO A 47 -7.29 -5.90 -11.58
C PRO A 47 -6.71 -7.31 -11.61
N HIS A 48 -5.39 -7.41 -11.68
CA HIS A 48 -4.66 -8.68 -11.72
C HIS A 48 -4.00 -9.05 -10.39
N ASP A 49 -3.70 -8.05 -9.58
CA ASP A 49 -2.96 -8.07 -8.33
C ASP A 49 -3.65 -7.18 -7.28
N VAL A 50 -3.18 -7.28 -6.04
CA VAL A 50 -3.61 -6.46 -4.91
C VAL A 50 -2.40 -5.72 -4.36
N ASP A 51 -2.34 -4.42 -4.63
CA ASP A 51 -1.28 -3.54 -4.15
C ASP A 51 -1.53 -3.06 -2.72
N VAL A 52 -0.60 -3.34 -1.81
CA VAL A 52 -0.70 -2.98 -0.39
C VAL A 52 0.52 -2.17 0.05
N ALA A 53 0.28 -0.94 0.50
CA ALA A 53 1.27 -0.07 1.10
C ALA A 53 1.49 -0.48 2.56
N VAL A 54 2.75 -0.62 2.98
CA VAL A 54 3.09 -0.97 4.37
C VAL A 54 4.22 -0.11 4.90
N SER A 55 4.09 0.29 6.15
CA SER A 55 5.18 0.80 6.96
C SER A 55 5.28 0.05 8.28
N TRP A 56 6.46 0.04 8.90
CA TRP A 56 6.77 -0.74 10.09
C TRP A 56 7.13 0.15 11.29
N LEU A 57 6.80 -0.32 12.50
CA LEU A 57 7.23 0.30 13.76
C LEU A 57 8.66 -0.09 14.12
N ALA A 58 9.12 -1.25 13.64
CA ALA A 58 10.42 -1.83 13.92
C ALA A 58 10.94 -2.59 12.68
N ALA A 59 11.79 -3.60 12.88
CA ALA A 59 12.33 -4.43 11.80
C ALA A 59 11.19 -5.04 10.95
N PRO A 60 11.21 -4.89 9.62
CA PRO A 60 10.16 -5.42 8.75
C PRO A 60 10.03 -6.95 8.78
N ASP A 61 8.81 -7.47 8.99
CA ASP A 61 8.44 -8.88 8.81
C ASP A 61 7.58 -9.06 7.54
N VAL A 62 8.19 -8.77 6.38
CA VAL A 62 7.49 -8.73 5.09
C VAL A 62 6.85 -10.07 4.76
N LEU A 63 7.58 -11.18 4.94
CA LEU A 63 7.09 -12.51 4.60
C LEU A 63 5.97 -12.95 5.54
N GLY A 64 6.08 -12.66 6.84
CA GLY A 64 5.03 -12.98 7.81
C GLY A 64 3.73 -12.23 7.53
N LEU A 65 3.82 -10.93 7.21
CA LEU A 65 2.65 -10.16 6.80
C LEU A 65 2.04 -10.69 5.50
N LEU A 66 2.86 -10.94 4.47
CA LEU A 66 2.38 -11.46 3.20
C LEU A 66 1.61 -12.78 3.38
N ASP A 67 2.18 -13.70 4.16
CA ASP A 67 1.58 -15.00 4.48
C ASP A 67 0.22 -14.87 5.23
N ASP A 68 0.11 -13.89 6.15
CA ASP A 68 -1.17 -13.58 6.80
C ASP A 68 -2.20 -12.98 5.84
N LEU A 69 -1.79 -12.05 4.97
CA LEU A 69 -2.69 -11.44 3.98
C LEU A 69 -3.16 -12.46 2.94
N VAL A 70 -2.29 -13.36 2.50
CA VAL A 70 -2.63 -14.47 1.59
C VAL A 70 -3.63 -15.40 2.26
N ARG A 71 -3.44 -15.78 3.53
CA ARG A 71 -4.41 -16.59 4.28
C ARG A 71 -5.76 -15.91 4.40
N LEU A 72 -5.78 -14.62 4.75
CA LEU A 72 -6.99 -13.83 4.96
C LEU A 72 -7.80 -13.68 3.67
N THR A 73 -7.12 -13.44 2.55
CA THR A 73 -7.77 -13.20 1.26
C THR A 73 -7.99 -14.45 0.44
N GLN A 74 -7.22 -15.51 0.69
CA GLN A 74 -7.08 -16.69 -0.17
C GLN A 74 -6.62 -16.33 -1.58
N PHE A 75 -5.67 -15.39 -1.69
CA PHE A 75 -5.16 -14.88 -2.95
C PHE A 75 -3.65 -14.60 -2.85
N ASP A 76 -2.88 -15.13 -3.80
CA ASP A 76 -1.41 -15.09 -3.77
C ASP A 76 -0.82 -13.86 -4.50
N GLY A 77 -1.62 -13.17 -5.33
CA GLY A 77 -1.18 -12.02 -6.13
C GLY A 77 -1.13 -10.70 -5.35
N ILE A 78 -0.54 -10.71 -4.16
CA ILE A 78 -0.44 -9.52 -3.29
C ILE A 78 0.95 -8.91 -3.44
N ASP A 79 1.00 -7.63 -3.84
CA ASP A 79 2.22 -6.86 -3.97
C ASP A 79 2.37 -5.88 -2.80
N LEU A 80 3.43 -6.07 -2.00
CA LEU A 80 3.73 -5.21 -0.85
C LEU A 80 4.68 -4.09 -1.24
N ALA A 81 4.20 -2.84 -1.17
CA ALA A 81 5.02 -1.64 -1.25
C ALA A 81 5.46 -1.21 0.15
N VAL A 82 6.71 -1.53 0.52
CA VAL A 82 7.32 -1.01 1.76
C VAL A 82 7.67 0.46 1.55
N ILE A 83 6.93 1.36 2.20
CA ILE A 83 7.09 2.81 1.99
C ILE A 83 8.24 3.42 2.82
N ASP A 84 8.77 2.66 3.78
CA ASP A 84 9.90 3.09 4.60
C ASP A 84 11.17 3.16 3.74
N GLY A 85 11.65 4.37 3.48
CA GLY A 85 12.80 4.61 2.61
C GLY A 85 12.53 4.42 1.11
N ALA A 86 11.26 4.20 0.71
CA ALA A 86 10.89 4.19 -0.70
C ALA A 86 11.12 5.55 -1.35
N GLY A 87 11.44 5.54 -2.65
CA GLY A 87 11.57 6.75 -3.43
C GLY A 87 10.26 7.56 -3.48
N PRO A 88 10.32 8.89 -3.72
CA PRO A 88 9.16 9.78 -3.63
C PRO A 88 7.97 9.38 -4.51
N VAL A 89 8.22 8.76 -5.66
CA VAL A 89 7.16 8.32 -6.58
C VAL A 89 6.38 7.15 -6.00
N LEU A 90 7.06 6.05 -5.66
CA LEU A 90 6.42 4.87 -5.09
C LEU A 90 5.68 5.21 -3.80
N ARG A 91 6.32 6.00 -2.92
CA ARG A 91 5.72 6.41 -1.67
C ARG A 91 4.46 7.25 -1.87
N ALA A 92 4.44 8.15 -2.85
CA ALA A 92 3.25 8.91 -3.18
C ALA A 92 2.14 8.03 -3.76
N GLU A 93 2.44 7.19 -4.76
CA GLU A 93 1.46 6.31 -5.40
C GLU A 93 0.83 5.32 -4.40
N ALA A 94 1.66 4.71 -3.54
CA ALA A 94 1.24 3.80 -2.49
C ALA A 94 0.27 4.44 -1.49
N MET A 95 0.36 5.77 -1.30
CA MET A 95 -0.49 6.50 -0.36
C MET A 95 -1.77 7.06 -0.97
N VAL A 96 -2.01 6.98 -2.29
CA VAL A 96 -3.25 7.48 -2.91
C VAL A 96 -4.41 6.47 -2.82
N GLY A 97 -4.30 5.50 -1.93
CA GLY A 97 -5.26 4.42 -1.73
C GLY A 97 -6.25 4.62 -0.56
N ARG A 98 -6.90 3.52 -0.17
CA ARG A 98 -7.76 3.42 1.02
C ARG A 98 -6.91 3.01 2.23
N PRO A 99 -6.97 3.74 3.37
CA PRO A 99 -6.38 3.27 4.61
C PRO A 99 -7.05 1.98 5.07
N LEU A 100 -6.25 0.99 5.48
CA LEU A 100 -6.72 -0.26 6.06
C LEU A 100 -6.38 -0.36 7.54
N TYR A 101 -5.23 0.19 7.96
CA TYR A 101 -4.78 0.18 9.34
C TYR A 101 -3.87 1.37 9.62
N GLU A 102 -3.96 1.93 10.82
CA GLU A 102 -2.99 2.86 11.39
C GLU A 102 -2.78 2.57 12.87
N SER A 103 -1.52 2.56 13.32
CA SER A 103 -1.19 2.30 14.73
C SER A 103 -1.61 3.45 15.65
N GLU A 104 -1.71 4.66 15.09
CA GLU A 104 -2.11 5.88 15.78
C GLU A 104 -3.10 6.66 14.91
N PRO A 105 -4.15 7.26 15.50
CA PRO A 105 -5.11 8.05 14.74
C PRO A 105 -4.47 9.19 13.93
N GLY A 106 -4.78 9.26 12.64
CA GLY A 106 -4.31 10.32 11.74
C GLY A 106 -2.91 10.11 11.16
N LEU A 107 -2.25 8.99 11.50
CA LEU A 107 -0.94 8.64 10.97
C LEU A 107 -0.97 8.42 9.46
N TYR A 108 -2.01 7.77 8.94
CA TYR A 108 -2.15 7.53 7.50
C TYR A 108 -2.28 8.85 6.74
N ALA A 109 -3.15 9.74 7.21
CA ALA A 109 -3.39 11.04 6.58
C ALA A 109 -2.11 11.91 6.57
N THR A 110 -1.39 11.96 7.69
CA THR A 110 -0.14 12.71 7.81
C THR A 110 0.95 12.13 6.90
N THR A 111 1.05 10.79 6.83
CA THR A 111 1.99 10.11 5.93
C THR A 111 1.66 10.36 4.47
N GLN A 112 0.38 10.34 4.10
CA GLN A 112 -0.09 10.64 2.75
C GLN A 112 0.28 12.08 2.35
N MET A 113 0.00 13.06 3.22
CA MET A 113 0.34 14.46 2.96
C MET A 113 1.86 14.63 2.75
N ALA A 114 2.68 14.03 3.60
CA ALA A 114 4.13 14.08 3.48
C ALA A 114 4.62 13.45 2.17
N ALA A 115 4.08 12.29 1.79
CA ALA A 115 4.45 11.59 0.55
C ALA A 115 4.11 12.42 -0.72
N LEU A 116 2.92 13.02 -0.75
CA LEU A 116 2.47 13.85 -1.87
C LEU A 116 3.29 15.14 -1.99
N ALA A 117 3.61 15.78 -0.85
CA ALA A 117 4.47 16.95 -0.80
C ALA A 117 5.89 16.61 -1.31
N GLU A 118 6.49 15.54 -0.80
CA GLU A 118 7.82 15.09 -1.20
C GLU A 118 7.90 14.78 -2.70
N ARG A 119 6.89 14.10 -3.26
CA ARG A 119 6.81 13.88 -4.71
C ARG A 119 6.81 15.22 -5.45
N ARG A 120 6.00 16.19 -5.03
CA ARG A 120 5.94 17.50 -5.70
C ARG A 120 7.28 18.22 -5.61
N ASP A 121 7.90 18.25 -4.45
CA ASP A 121 9.16 18.97 -4.19
C ASP A 121 10.33 18.37 -4.98
N THR A 122 10.28 17.07 -5.24
CA THR A 122 11.30 16.33 -6.02
C THR A 122 10.96 16.19 -7.51
N GLN A 123 9.90 16.84 -8.01
CA GLN A 123 9.50 16.72 -9.42
C GLN A 123 10.59 17.16 -10.39
N TRP A 124 11.26 18.27 -10.11
CA TRP A 124 12.31 18.81 -10.97
C TRP A 124 13.49 17.84 -11.17
N LEU A 125 13.82 17.02 -10.17
CA LEU A 125 14.87 15.99 -10.30
C LEU A 125 14.48 14.95 -11.34
N ARG A 126 13.22 14.50 -11.32
CA ARG A 126 12.71 13.52 -12.29
C ARG A 126 12.58 14.12 -13.68
N ASP A 127 12.28 15.40 -13.79
CA ASP A 127 12.25 16.10 -15.08
C ASP A 127 13.66 16.12 -15.69
N LEU A 128 14.69 16.41 -14.89
CA LEU A 128 16.10 16.33 -15.32
C LEU A 128 16.51 14.89 -15.70
N ASP A 129 16.11 13.88 -14.93
CA ASP A 129 16.38 12.48 -15.26
C ASP A 129 15.76 12.09 -16.61
N LEU A 130 14.53 12.54 -16.89
CA LEU A 130 13.84 12.29 -18.16
C LEU A 130 14.49 13.03 -19.33
N GLU A 131 15.03 14.22 -19.11
CA GLU A 131 15.82 14.96 -20.11
C GLU A 131 17.10 14.20 -20.46
N ALA A 132 17.84 13.71 -19.46
CA ALA A 132 19.06 12.94 -19.66
C ALA A 132 18.84 11.62 -20.41
N LEU A 133 17.68 10.97 -20.23
CA LEU A 133 17.32 9.72 -20.94
C LEU A 133 16.95 9.93 -22.41
N ARG A 134 16.76 11.18 -22.87
CA ARG A 134 16.45 11.50 -24.27
C ARG A 134 17.70 11.70 -25.13
N GLU A 135 18.87 11.79 -24.50
CA GLU A 135 20.18 11.90 -25.15
C GLU A 135 20.78 10.51 -25.45
#